data_AF-A0A382NDK6-F1
#
_entry.id   AF-A0A382NDK6-F1
#
_cell.length_a   1.000
_cell.length_b   1.000
_cell.length_c   1.000
_cell.angle_alpha   90.00
_cell.angle_beta   90.00
_cell.angle_gamma   90.00
#
_symmetry.space_group_name_H-M   'P 1'
#
loop_
_entity.id
_entity.type
_entity.pdbx_description
1 polymer ?
#
loop_
_entity_poly.entity_id
_entity_poly.type
_entity_poly.pdbx_seq_one_letter_code
_entity_poly.pdbx_strand_id
1 'polypeptide(L)'
;NYVAKFSAEKMANYMKNENSFTSEIDKYITEYVILETECSKSQRTYMVALKASINQTLVDVTLNQLSGDQGKSSELKGQLVVSMIIARKVLESKSFDARKTTQKETVKSIDADEDAISDGSSSSFSGQTTEREKITTGGSTVRKAEQRVYDIGDQKNAEVAIEQAFLRANMRLIKPSRVEKMSGRLFMEQVRNEYSGLSESGNANLSDNTFEEVVEAIIDIGRVQYLITGTMDTSAPRDDPDTGLKKVDVYITMELSRIDDFFGAEKIALVGPELRSGLHETESGAEIAALQLAANDATDILLNRLSN
;
A
#
# COMPACT_ATOMS: atom_id res chain seq x y z
N ASN A 1 -16.89 -6.53 12.25
CA ASN A 1 -16.85 -5.06 12.46
C ASN A 1 -16.52 -4.40 11.12
N TYR A 2 -17.54 -4.04 10.33
CA TYR A 2 -17.37 -3.61 8.93
C TYR A 2 -17.05 -2.11 8.82
N VAL A 3 -17.85 -1.25 9.47
CA VAL A 3 -17.67 0.20 9.48
C VAL A 3 -16.35 0.65 10.12
N ALA A 4 -15.76 -0.18 10.99
CA ALA A 4 -14.44 0.07 11.57
C ALA A 4 -13.30 0.14 10.53
N LYS A 5 -13.54 -0.33 9.29
CA LYS A 5 -12.59 -0.22 8.17
C LYS A 5 -12.73 1.10 7.39
N PHE A 6 -13.69 1.95 7.74
CA PHE A 6 -13.90 3.22 7.05
C PHE A 6 -12.76 4.18 7.37
N SER A 7 -12.41 5.03 6.40
CA SER A 7 -11.54 6.18 6.67
C SER A 7 -12.24 7.15 7.64
N ALA A 8 -11.48 8.06 8.24
CA ALA A 8 -12.04 9.03 9.18
C ALA A 8 -13.18 9.86 8.57
N GLU A 9 -13.02 10.23 7.30
CA GLU A 9 -13.97 11.04 6.53
C GLU A 9 -15.23 10.24 6.21
N LYS A 10 -15.07 9.00 5.73
CA LYS A 10 -16.19 8.11 5.45
C LYS A 10 -16.94 7.74 6.74
N MET A 11 -16.23 7.56 7.85
CA MET A 11 -16.83 7.35 9.16
C MET A 11 -17.63 8.58 9.60
N ALA A 12 -17.12 9.80 9.40
CA ALA A 12 -17.88 11.02 9.69
C ALA A 12 -19.19 11.10 8.87
N ASN A 13 -19.12 10.79 7.56
CA ASN A 13 -20.30 10.77 6.68
C ASN A 13 -21.30 9.67 7.06
N TYR A 14 -20.82 8.48 7.44
CA TYR A 14 -21.64 7.41 8.00
C TYR A 14 -22.34 7.86 9.28
N MET A 15 -21.61 8.43 10.25
CA MET A 15 -22.17 8.86 11.53
C MET A 15 -23.22 9.97 11.36
N LYS A 16 -23.03 10.88 10.41
CA LYS A 16 -24.00 11.93 10.08
C LYS A 16 -25.30 11.39 9.47
N ASN A 17 -25.23 10.25 8.77
CA ASN A 17 -26.33 9.67 8.00
C ASN A 17 -26.70 8.25 8.44
N GLU A 18 -26.34 7.87 9.67
CA GLU A 18 -26.39 6.48 10.14
C GLU A 18 -27.79 5.87 10.02
N ASN A 19 -28.82 6.61 10.43
CA ASN A 19 -30.21 6.15 10.38
C ASN A 19 -30.68 5.87 8.95
N SER A 20 -30.40 6.80 8.02
CA SER A 20 -30.74 6.63 6.61
C SER A 20 -29.99 5.45 6.00
N PHE A 21 -28.68 5.35 6.27
CA PHE A 21 -27.85 4.26 5.77
C PHE A 21 -28.31 2.90 6.30
N THR A 22 -28.50 2.75 7.61
CA THR A 22 -28.89 1.48 8.25
C THR A 22 -30.31 1.04 7.88
N SER A 23 -31.23 1.97 7.60
CA SER A 23 -32.58 1.64 7.13
C SER A 23 -32.61 0.91 5.79
N GLU A 24 -31.54 0.99 5.01
CA GLU A 24 -31.43 0.36 3.69
C GLU A 24 -30.40 -0.79 3.67
N ILE A 25 -30.09 -1.38 4.84
CA ILE A 25 -29.01 -2.36 4.97
C ILE A 25 -29.15 -3.56 4.02
N ASP A 26 -30.39 -3.98 3.77
CA ASP A 26 -30.73 -5.08 2.88
C ASP A 26 -30.29 -4.82 1.44
N LYS A 27 -30.20 -3.55 1.01
CA LYS A 27 -29.74 -3.19 -0.34
C LYS A 27 -28.24 -3.45 -0.53
N TYR A 28 -27.46 -3.36 0.54
CA TYR A 28 -26.01 -3.51 0.46
C TYR A 28 -25.57 -4.97 0.62
N ILE A 29 -26.40 -5.84 1.18
CA ILE A 29 -26.07 -7.24 1.38
C ILE A 29 -26.39 -8.01 0.10
N THR A 30 -25.36 -8.55 -0.56
CA THR A 30 -25.54 -9.33 -1.80
C THR A 30 -25.84 -10.80 -1.51
N GLU A 31 -25.27 -11.33 -0.43
CA GLU A 31 -25.44 -12.71 -0.01
C GLU A 31 -25.19 -12.80 1.50
N TYR A 32 -25.87 -13.71 2.19
CA TYR A 32 -25.52 -14.06 3.56
C TYR A 32 -25.68 -15.55 3.81
N VAL A 33 -24.83 -16.07 4.71
CA VAL A 33 -24.89 -17.44 5.20
C VAL A 33 -24.91 -17.39 6.73
N ILE A 34 -25.85 -18.12 7.32
CA ILE A 34 -25.90 -18.33 8.77
C ILE A 34 -24.85 -19.40 9.11
N LEU A 35 -23.87 -19.03 9.92
CA LEU A 35 -22.79 -19.93 10.34
C LEU A 35 -23.24 -20.77 11.53
N GLU A 36 -23.86 -20.12 12.51
CA GLU A 36 -24.22 -20.75 13.79
C GLU A 36 -25.43 -20.05 14.39
N THR A 37 -26.28 -20.83 15.04
CA THR A 37 -27.40 -20.34 15.85
C THR A 37 -27.35 -20.99 17.21
N GLU A 38 -27.20 -20.21 18.27
CA GLU A 38 -27.20 -20.70 19.65
C GLU A 38 -28.42 -20.14 20.38
N CYS A 39 -29.20 -21.04 20.99
CA CYS A 39 -30.37 -20.67 21.79
C CYS A 39 -30.14 -21.10 23.24
N SER A 40 -29.89 -20.13 24.12
CA SER A 40 -29.75 -20.37 25.56
C SER A 40 -31.05 -19.99 26.28
N LYS A 41 -31.85 -21.01 26.63
CA LYS A 41 -33.08 -20.81 27.43
C LYS A 41 -32.79 -20.28 28.84
N SER A 42 -31.65 -20.65 29.42
CA SER A 42 -31.25 -20.22 30.77
C SER A 42 -30.84 -18.75 30.80
N GLN A 43 -30.10 -18.30 29.79
CA GLN A 43 -29.70 -16.89 29.66
C GLN A 43 -30.75 -16.02 28.95
N ARG A 44 -31.80 -16.63 28.39
CA ARG A 44 -32.83 -15.98 27.55
C ARG A 44 -32.20 -15.23 26.37
N THR A 45 -31.11 -15.75 25.84
CA THR A 45 -30.37 -15.18 24.72
C THR A 45 -30.50 -16.07 23.49
N TYR A 46 -30.61 -15.41 22.34
CA TYR A 46 -30.56 -16.05 21.03
C TYR A 46 -29.45 -15.38 20.25
N MET A 47 -28.41 -16.14 19.89
CA MET A 47 -27.25 -15.65 19.15
C MET A 47 -27.27 -16.23 17.75
N VAL A 48 -27.03 -15.37 16.76
CA VAL A 48 -26.88 -15.76 15.35
C VAL A 48 -25.56 -15.23 14.86
N ALA A 49 -24.68 -16.13 14.43
CA ALA A 49 -23.46 -15.78 13.71
C ALA A 49 -23.74 -15.83 12.21
N LEU A 50 -23.46 -14.72 11.52
CA LEU A 50 -23.72 -14.57 10.09
C LEU A 50 -22.48 -14.09 9.35
N LYS A 51 -22.27 -14.64 8.15
CA LYS A 51 -21.29 -14.16 7.17
C LYS A 51 -22.07 -13.53 6.04
N ALA A 52 -21.88 -12.22 5.84
CA ALA A 52 -22.54 -11.46 4.78
C ALA A 52 -21.50 -10.90 3.80
N SER A 53 -21.84 -10.94 2.52
CA SER A 53 -21.14 -10.26 1.43
C SER A 53 -21.79 -8.88 1.24
N ILE A 54 -20.97 -7.83 1.26
CA ILE A 54 -21.45 -6.44 1.16
C ILE A 54 -20.98 -5.86 -0.18
N ASN A 55 -21.91 -5.25 -0.91
CA ASN A 55 -21.61 -4.45 -2.10
C ASN A 55 -20.95 -3.13 -1.69
N GLN A 56 -19.62 -3.14 -1.63
CA GLN A 56 -18.82 -1.98 -1.23
C GLN A 56 -19.12 -0.75 -2.10
N THR A 57 -19.23 -0.94 -3.42
CA THR A 57 -19.51 0.16 -4.36
C THR A 57 -20.85 0.83 -4.07
N LEU A 58 -21.90 0.06 -3.78
CA LEU A 58 -23.21 0.63 -3.47
C LEU A 58 -23.19 1.37 -2.14
N VAL A 59 -22.49 0.84 -1.14
CA VAL A 59 -22.26 1.53 0.15
C VAL A 59 -21.59 2.88 -0.08
N ASP A 60 -20.57 2.92 -0.93
CA ASP A 60 -19.79 4.13 -1.20
C ASP A 60 -20.64 5.16 -1.94
N VAL A 61 -21.37 4.74 -2.97
CA VAL A 61 -22.29 5.61 -3.71
C VAL A 61 -23.36 6.19 -2.80
N THR A 62 -24.00 5.37 -1.96
CA THR A 62 -25.08 5.85 -1.09
C THR A 62 -24.58 6.79 0.00
N LEU A 63 -23.45 6.48 0.64
CA LEU A 63 -22.85 7.40 1.62
C LEU A 63 -22.43 8.73 0.99
N ASN A 64 -21.90 8.70 -0.24
CA ASN A 64 -21.55 9.89 -1.00
C ASN A 64 -22.78 10.69 -1.49
N GLN A 65 -23.93 10.05 -1.69
CA GLN A 65 -25.18 10.75 -1.99
C GLN A 65 -25.79 11.39 -0.75
N LEU A 66 -25.71 10.70 0.39
CA LEU A 66 -26.27 11.16 1.66
C LEU A 66 -25.43 12.28 2.32
N SER A 67 -24.15 12.41 2.00
CA SER A 67 -23.31 13.48 2.55
C SER A 67 -23.82 14.88 2.16
N GLY A 68 -24.62 15.02 1.09
CA GLY A 68 -25.21 16.28 0.64
C GLY A 68 -24.19 17.29 0.08
N ASP A 69 -22.92 17.13 0.43
CA ASP A 69 -21.78 17.67 -0.29
C ASP A 69 -21.68 16.92 -1.62
N GLN A 70 -22.10 17.57 -2.70
CA GLN A 70 -21.43 17.37 -3.97
C GLN A 70 -20.00 17.88 -3.81
N GLY A 71 -19.16 17.16 -3.06
CA GLY A 71 -17.81 17.63 -2.77
C GLY A 71 -17.00 17.77 -4.05
N LYS A 72 -15.73 18.17 -3.95
CA LYS A 72 -14.86 18.48 -5.11
C LYS A 72 -14.73 17.33 -6.12
N SER A 73 -15.15 16.11 -5.76
CA SER A 73 -15.34 15.02 -6.72
C SER A 73 -16.35 15.35 -7.84
N SER A 74 -17.41 16.11 -7.56
CA SER A 74 -18.35 16.58 -8.58
C SER A 74 -17.71 17.59 -9.54
N GLU A 75 -16.74 18.38 -9.05
CA GLU A 75 -15.99 19.36 -9.86
C GLU A 75 -15.11 18.69 -10.91
N LEU A 76 -14.67 17.45 -10.67
CA LEU A 76 -13.90 16.66 -11.64
C LEU A 76 -14.75 16.11 -12.79
N LYS A 77 -16.08 16.09 -12.66
CA LYS A 77 -16.96 15.51 -13.67
C LYS A 77 -16.84 16.27 -14.99
N GLY A 78 -16.47 15.56 -16.05
CA GLY A 78 -16.28 16.12 -17.39
C GLY A 78 -14.97 16.90 -17.58
N GLN A 79 -14.14 17.00 -16.55
CA GLN A 79 -12.86 17.70 -16.65
C GLN A 79 -11.81 16.88 -17.35
N LEU A 80 -10.90 17.61 -18.01
CA LEU A 80 -9.76 17.04 -18.71
C LEU A 80 -8.63 16.80 -17.71
N VAL A 81 -8.18 15.55 -17.66
CA VAL A 81 -7.16 15.10 -16.72
C VAL A 81 -6.07 14.39 -17.49
N VAL A 82 -4.81 14.79 -17.30
CA VAL A 82 -3.66 14.06 -17.83
C VAL A 82 -3.31 12.96 -16.85
N SER A 83 -3.23 11.71 -17.32
CA SER A 83 -2.85 10.58 -16.47
C SER A 83 -1.44 10.11 -16.83
N MET A 84 -0.54 10.22 -15.86
CA MET A 84 0.85 9.80 -15.93
C MET A 84 1.11 8.77 -14.84
N ILE A 85 0.53 7.59 -15.03
CA ILE A 85 0.77 6.44 -14.15
C ILE A 85 1.68 5.47 -14.87
N ILE A 86 2.82 5.16 -14.26
CA ILE A 86 3.81 4.25 -14.84
C ILE A 86 3.68 2.88 -14.19
N ALA A 87 3.45 1.86 -15.00
CA ALA A 87 3.49 0.49 -14.51
C ALA A 87 4.94 0.05 -14.32
N ARG A 88 5.26 -0.56 -13.20
CA ARG A 88 6.58 -1.13 -12.94
C ARG A 88 6.43 -2.59 -12.59
N LYS A 89 7.43 -3.40 -12.93
CA LYS A 89 7.48 -4.81 -12.58
C LYS A 89 8.74 -5.08 -11.79
N VAL A 90 8.63 -5.85 -10.71
CA VAL A 90 9.81 -6.33 -9.98
C VAL A 90 10.54 -7.35 -10.85
N LEU A 91 11.75 -7.00 -11.31
CA LEU A 91 12.65 -7.90 -12.06
C LEU A 91 13.35 -8.88 -11.14
N GLU A 92 13.90 -8.35 -10.05
CA GLU A 92 14.70 -9.11 -9.10
C GLU A 92 14.38 -8.59 -7.70
N SER A 93 14.08 -9.52 -6.79
CA SER A 93 14.05 -9.26 -5.36
C SER A 93 15.18 -10.05 -4.71
N LYS A 94 16.14 -9.34 -4.11
CA LYS A 94 17.19 -9.95 -3.27
C LYS A 94 16.74 -9.88 -1.83
N SER A 95 16.24 -10.99 -1.30
CA SER A 95 16.07 -11.18 0.13
C SER A 95 17.39 -11.65 0.73
N PHE A 96 17.95 -10.87 1.65
CA PHE A 96 19.16 -11.24 2.38
C PHE A 96 18.82 -12.03 3.64
N ASP A 97 19.50 -13.15 3.83
CA ASP A 97 19.42 -13.88 5.09
C ASP A 97 19.99 -13.06 6.25
N ALA A 98 19.36 -13.22 7.42
CA ALA A 98 19.82 -12.56 8.64
C ALA A 98 21.22 -13.08 9.01
N ARG A 99 22.19 -12.17 9.11
CA ARG A 99 23.52 -12.52 9.61
C ARG A 99 23.41 -12.76 11.11
N LYS A 100 23.63 -14.02 11.53
CA LYS A 100 23.69 -14.41 12.93
C LYS A 100 25.14 -14.36 13.40
N THR A 101 25.42 -13.54 14.41
CA THR A 101 26.70 -13.55 15.12
C THR A 101 26.44 -14.11 16.51
N THR A 102 27.08 -15.22 16.84
CA THR A 102 27.02 -15.83 18.18
C THR A 102 28.31 -15.52 18.92
N GLN A 103 28.19 -14.91 20.10
CA GLN A 103 29.30 -14.70 21.00
C GLN A 103 29.17 -15.65 22.19
N LYS A 104 30.24 -16.41 22.43
CA LYS A 104 30.38 -17.27 23.60
C LYS A 104 31.34 -16.58 24.55
N GLU A 105 30.84 -16.18 25.72
CA GLU A 105 31.67 -15.66 26.78
C GLU A 105 31.84 -16.74 27.85
N THR A 106 33.08 -17.16 28.08
CA THR A 106 33.45 -18.07 29.16
C THR A 106 34.05 -17.24 30.27
N VAL A 107 33.32 -17.07 31.38
CA VAL A 107 33.85 -16.45 32.59
C VAL A 107 34.39 -17.57 33.48
N LYS A 108 35.70 -17.55 33.74
CA LYS A 108 36.34 -18.38 34.77
C LYS A 108 36.57 -17.53 36.01
N SER A 109 35.92 -17.86 37.11
CA SER A 109 36.18 -17.27 38.41
C SER A 109 36.91 -18.29 39.29
N ILE A 110 38.07 -17.91 39.81
CA ILE A 110 38.77 -18.64 40.87
C ILE A 110 38.47 -17.90 42.16
N ASP A 111 37.72 -18.56 43.05
CA ASP A 111 37.61 -18.16 44.45
C ASP A 111 38.65 -18.98 45.24
N ALA A 112 39.52 -18.29 45.97
CA ALA A 112 40.49 -18.90 46.87
C ALA A 112 40.19 -18.39 48.29
N ASP A 113 39.65 -19.27 49.14
CA ASP A 113 39.56 -19.01 50.57
C ASP A 113 40.91 -19.34 51.22
N GLU A 114 41.50 -18.36 51.92
CA GLU A 114 42.74 -18.51 52.67
C GLU A 114 42.42 -18.45 54.17
N ASP A 115 42.25 -19.62 54.80
CA ASP A 115 42.14 -19.72 56.25
C ASP A 115 43.54 -19.87 56.88
N ALA A 116 44.02 -18.80 57.52
CA ALA A 116 45.28 -18.81 58.27
C ALA A 116 45.05 -19.28 59.72
N ILE A 117 45.28 -20.57 59.99
CA ILE A 117 45.38 -21.10 61.35
C ILE A 117 46.86 -21.08 61.76
N SER A 118 47.21 -20.22 62.73
CA SER A 118 48.56 -20.07 63.27
C SER A 118 48.65 -20.69 64.66
N ASP A 119 49.36 -21.81 64.78
CA ASP A 119 49.87 -22.31 66.06
C ASP A 119 51.34 -22.73 65.92
N GLY A 120 52.23 -21.77 66.19
CA GLY A 120 53.54 -21.90 66.82
C GLY A 120 54.66 -22.79 66.23
N SER A 121 54.39 -23.83 65.44
CA SER A 121 55.44 -24.81 65.07
C SER A 121 55.31 -25.45 63.68
N SER A 122 54.23 -25.22 62.93
CA SER A 122 54.16 -25.63 61.52
C SER A 122 52.98 -24.98 60.82
N SER A 123 53.23 -24.25 59.73
CA SER A 123 52.19 -23.72 58.84
C SER A 123 51.86 -24.78 57.78
N SER A 124 50.64 -25.32 57.82
CA SER A 124 50.11 -26.18 56.75
C SER A 124 49.06 -25.41 55.94
N PHE A 125 49.32 -25.20 54.65
CA PHE A 125 48.40 -24.54 53.73
C PHE A 125 47.47 -25.58 53.10
N SER A 126 46.16 -25.45 53.32
CA SER A 126 45.14 -26.27 52.66
C SER A 126 44.20 -25.35 51.89
N GLY A 127 44.58 -24.99 50.67
CA GLY A 127 43.71 -24.24 49.77
C GLY A 127 42.71 -25.16 49.08
N GLN A 128 41.41 -24.97 49.30
CA GLN A 128 40.37 -25.62 48.48
C GLN A 128 40.06 -24.71 47.30
N THR A 129 40.44 -25.13 46.09
CA THR A 129 40.16 -24.40 44.84
C THR A 129 38.81 -24.86 44.28
N THR A 130 37.85 -23.95 44.13
CA THR A 130 36.58 -24.25 43.43
C THR A 130 36.56 -23.50 42.09
N GLU A 131 36.73 -24.22 40.99
CA GLU A 131 36.61 -23.65 39.64
C GLU A 131 35.13 -23.60 39.22
N ARG A 132 34.59 -22.40 38.98
CA ARG A 132 33.24 -22.22 38.41
C ARG A 132 33.35 -21.72 36.97
N GLU A 133 32.74 -22.46 36.04
CA GLU A 133 32.61 -22.05 34.64
C GLU A 133 31.19 -21.53 34.38
N LYS A 134 31.06 -20.25 34.01
CA LYS A 134 29.79 -19.67 33.55
C LYS A 134 29.88 -19.40 32.05
N ILE A 135 29.09 -20.15 31.27
CA ILE A 135 28.95 -19.95 29.83
C ILE A 135 27.72 -19.07 29.61
N THR A 136 27.93 -17.85 29.12
CA THR A 136 26.84 -16.97 28.68
C THR A 136 26.88 -16.88 27.16
N THR A 137 25.76 -17.20 26.50
CA THR A 137 25.67 -17.14 25.04
C THR A 137 24.80 -15.94 24.67
N GLY A 138 25.42 -14.93 24.05
CA GLY A 138 24.72 -13.76 23.51
C GLY A 138 24.85 -13.77 21.99
N GLY A 139 23.86 -13.23 21.29
CA GLY A 139 23.92 -13.12 19.84
C GLY A 139 23.31 -11.84 19.32
N SER A 140 23.81 -11.35 18.19
CA SER A 140 23.20 -10.26 17.45
C SER A 140 22.77 -10.74 16.08
N THR A 141 21.59 -10.29 15.64
CA THR A 141 21.08 -10.53 14.30
C THR A 141 21.09 -9.22 13.55
N VAL A 142 21.83 -9.16 12.44
CA VAL A 142 21.79 -8.03 11.51
C VAL A 142 21.02 -8.45 10.27
N ARG A 143 19.93 -7.74 9.97
CA ARG A 143 19.11 -7.96 8.79
C ARG A 143 19.34 -6.81 7.80
N LYS A 144 19.61 -7.15 6.55
CA LYS A 144 19.60 -6.17 5.44
C LYS A 144 18.18 -6.05 4.89
N ALA A 145 17.81 -4.85 4.47
CA ALA A 145 16.55 -4.61 3.78
C ALA A 145 16.53 -5.37 2.44
N GLU A 146 15.35 -5.83 2.03
CA GLU A 146 15.13 -6.41 0.72
C GLU A 146 15.42 -5.34 -0.35
N GLN A 147 16.25 -5.69 -1.34
CA GLN A 147 16.52 -4.81 -2.47
C GLN A 147 15.68 -5.28 -3.67
N ARG A 148 14.81 -4.39 -4.17
CA ARG A 148 14.00 -4.63 -5.36
C ARG A 148 14.53 -3.80 -6.52
N VAL A 149 14.71 -4.45 -7.67
CA VAL A 149 14.99 -3.79 -8.94
C VAL A 149 13.71 -3.81 -9.76
N TYR A 150 13.32 -2.65 -10.27
CA TYR A 150 12.12 -2.49 -11.08
C TYR A 150 12.48 -2.34 -12.57
N ASP A 151 11.61 -2.83 -13.45
CA ASP A 151 11.58 -2.50 -14.87
C ASP A 151 10.24 -1.84 -15.21
N ILE A 152 10.15 -1.32 -16.44
CA ILE A 152 8.88 -0.97 -17.07
C ILE A 152 8.01 -2.23 -17.19
N GLY A 153 6.86 -2.21 -16.50
CA GLY A 153 5.86 -3.28 -16.55
C GLY A 153 4.92 -3.13 -17.75
N ASP A 154 3.81 -3.87 -17.72
CA ASP A 154 2.77 -3.80 -18.75
C ASP A 154 2.02 -2.46 -18.72
N GLN A 155 2.54 -1.48 -19.45
CA GLN A 155 1.95 -0.14 -19.55
C GLN A 155 0.55 -0.17 -20.15
N LYS A 156 0.30 -1.08 -21.09
CA LYS A 156 -0.96 -1.09 -21.85
C LYS A 156 -2.10 -1.53 -20.94
N ASN A 157 -1.92 -2.61 -20.19
CA ASN A 157 -2.95 -3.09 -19.29
C ASN A 157 -3.16 -2.17 -18.09
N ALA A 158 -2.10 -1.55 -17.57
CA ALA A 158 -2.22 -0.52 -16.54
C ALA A 158 -2.97 0.72 -17.05
N GLU A 159 -2.64 1.22 -18.23
CA GLU A 159 -3.32 2.35 -18.86
C GLU A 159 -4.82 2.05 -19.06
N VAL A 160 -5.17 0.87 -19.57
CA VAL A 160 -6.58 0.46 -19.73
C VAL A 160 -7.30 0.38 -18.39
N ALA A 161 -6.66 -0.17 -17.35
CA ALA A 161 -7.25 -0.27 -16.02
C ALA A 161 -7.56 1.12 -15.43
N ILE A 162 -6.60 2.05 -15.53
CA ILE A 162 -6.76 3.44 -15.09
C ILE A 162 -7.82 4.17 -15.92
N GLU A 163 -7.77 4.07 -17.26
CA GLU A 163 -8.78 4.67 -18.14
C GLU A 163 -10.18 4.19 -17.79
N GLN A 164 -10.38 2.88 -17.59
CA GLN A 164 -11.67 2.32 -17.19
C GLN A 164 -12.12 2.86 -15.82
N ALA A 165 -11.24 2.88 -14.82
CA ALA A 165 -11.57 3.37 -13.48
C ALA A 165 -12.05 4.82 -13.51
N PHE A 166 -11.34 5.70 -14.23
CA PHE A 166 -11.69 7.12 -14.31
C PHE A 166 -12.86 7.44 -15.25
N LEU A 167 -13.09 6.63 -16.29
CA LEU A 167 -14.29 6.77 -17.12
C LEU A 167 -15.56 6.49 -16.30
N ARG A 168 -15.53 5.55 -15.36
CA ARG A 168 -16.65 5.33 -14.42
C ARG A 168 -16.91 6.54 -13.53
N ALA A 169 -15.86 7.30 -13.22
CA ALA A 169 -15.95 8.58 -12.50
C ALA A 169 -16.41 9.76 -13.37
N ASN A 170 -16.75 9.52 -14.66
CA ASN A 170 -17.08 10.55 -15.65
C ASN A 170 -15.98 11.60 -15.88
N MET A 171 -14.71 11.22 -15.69
CA MET A 171 -13.56 12.05 -16.01
C MET A 171 -13.06 11.79 -17.44
N ARG A 172 -12.42 12.79 -18.06
CA ARG A 172 -11.92 12.68 -19.43
C ARG A 172 -10.39 12.64 -19.43
N LEU A 173 -9.84 11.43 -19.58
CA LEU A 173 -8.40 11.25 -19.58
C LEU A 173 -7.77 11.66 -20.92
N ILE A 174 -6.63 12.34 -20.82
CA ILE A 174 -5.75 12.66 -21.93
C ILE A 174 -4.44 11.90 -21.72
N LYS A 175 -4.02 11.18 -22.75
CA LYS A 175 -2.72 10.49 -22.75
C LYS A 175 -1.58 11.51 -22.78
N PRO A 176 -0.47 11.28 -22.04
CA PRO A 176 0.68 12.17 -22.07
C PRO A 176 1.26 12.41 -23.47
N SER A 177 1.25 11.39 -24.34
CA SER A 177 1.69 11.54 -25.75
C SER A 177 0.87 12.55 -26.55
N ARG A 178 -0.40 12.78 -26.16
CA ARG A 178 -1.24 13.83 -26.76
C ARG A 178 -0.83 15.21 -26.25
N VAL A 179 -0.43 15.32 -24.98
CA VAL A 179 0.11 16.55 -24.40
C VAL A 179 1.39 16.93 -25.12
N GLU A 180 2.35 16.00 -25.23
CA GLU A 180 3.62 16.23 -25.94
C GLU A 180 3.40 16.72 -27.38
N LYS A 181 2.45 16.10 -28.10
CA LYS A 181 2.11 16.51 -29.47
C LYS A 181 1.48 17.91 -29.54
N MET A 182 0.77 18.34 -28.51
CA MET A 182 0.07 19.63 -28.49
C MET A 182 0.97 20.76 -27.97
N SER A 183 1.82 20.50 -26.98
CA SER A 183 2.78 21.46 -26.43
C SER A 183 4.06 21.58 -27.25
N GLY A 184 4.43 20.51 -27.98
CA GLY A 184 5.72 20.41 -28.67
C GLY A 184 6.88 20.05 -27.75
N ARG A 185 6.63 19.79 -26.46
CA ARG A 185 7.62 19.37 -25.47
C ARG A 185 7.63 17.85 -25.34
N LEU A 186 8.80 17.23 -25.36
CA LEU A 186 8.97 15.79 -25.19
C LEU A 186 9.50 15.52 -23.77
N PHE A 187 8.74 14.80 -22.95
CA PHE A 187 9.08 14.56 -21.54
C PHE A 187 8.87 13.08 -21.13
N MET A 188 8.10 12.30 -21.89
CA MET A 188 7.71 10.95 -21.49
C MET A 188 8.87 9.95 -21.44
N GLU A 189 9.90 10.15 -22.25
CA GLU A 189 11.11 9.33 -22.18
C GLU A 189 11.83 9.54 -20.85
N GLN A 190 12.01 10.79 -20.44
CA GLN A 190 12.63 11.14 -19.16
C GLN A 190 11.78 10.65 -17.98
N VAL A 191 10.46 10.88 -18.02
CA VAL A 191 9.51 10.36 -17.02
C VAL A 191 9.66 8.84 -16.83
N ARG A 192 9.71 8.07 -17.92
CA ARG A 192 9.85 6.60 -17.84
C ARG A 192 11.20 6.19 -17.25
N ASN A 193 12.28 6.86 -17.63
CA ASN A 193 13.62 6.58 -17.13
C ASN A 193 13.74 6.88 -15.63
N GLU A 194 13.15 7.99 -15.17
CA GLU A 194 13.14 8.35 -13.75
C GLU A 194 12.26 7.42 -12.92
N TYR A 195 11.04 7.11 -13.37
CA TYR A 195 10.18 6.18 -12.64
C TYR A 195 10.71 4.74 -12.58
N SER A 196 11.40 4.28 -13.62
CA SER A 196 12.06 2.96 -13.64
C SER A 196 13.30 2.90 -12.73
N GLY A 197 13.75 4.02 -12.16
CA GLY A 197 14.96 4.06 -11.34
C GLY A 197 16.25 3.89 -12.17
N LEU A 198 16.16 4.04 -13.50
CA LEU A 198 17.30 4.05 -14.42
C LEU A 198 18.00 5.41 -14.46
N SER A 199 17.56 6.38 -13.64
CA SER A 199 18.23 7.67 -13.48
C SER A 199 19.53 7.54 -12.71
N GLU A 200 20.46 8.49 -12.90
CA GLU A 200 21.74 8.54 -12.17
C GLU A 200 21.57 8.55 -10.64
N SER A 201 20.41 9.04 -10.17
CA SER A 201 20.07 9.09 -8.75
C SER A 201 19.61 7.75 -8.17
N GLY A 202 19.20 6.79 -9.02
CA GLY A 202 18.58 5.52 -8.62
C GLY A 202 17.23 5.67 -7.92
N ASN A 203 16.68 6.89 -7.86
CA ASN A 203 15.39 7.16 -7.25
C ASN A 203 14.27 6.83 -8.23
N ALA A 204 13.24 6.13 -7.74
CA ALA A 204 12.11 5.68 -8.53
C ALA A 204 10.93 6.68 -8.45
N ASN A 205 11.27 7.98 -8.50
CA ASN A 205 10.38 9.14 -8.42
C ASN A 205 10.79 10.13 -9.50
N LEU A 206 9.86 10.99 -9.91
CA LEU A 206 10.18 12.12 -10.77
C LEU A 206 11.06 13.12 -10.02
N SER A 207 12.04 13.66 -10.74
CA SER A 207 12.77 14.85 -10.34
C SER A 207 11.85 16.07 -10.42
N ASP A 208 12.14 17.09 -9.59
CA ASP A 208 11.38 18.33 -9.61
C ASP A 208 11.41 18.96 -11.01
N ASN A 209 12.56 18.91 -11.71
CA ASN A 209 12.70 19.43 -13.07
C ASN A 209 11.76 18.73 -14.06
N THR A 210 11.72 17.40 -14.07
CA THR A 210 10.84 16.65 -14.98
C THR A 210 9.38 16.85 -14.64
N PHE A 211 9.05 16.94 -13.35
CA PHE A 211 7.70 17.26 -12.92
C PHE A 211 7.27 18.64 -13.42
N GLU A 212 8.11 19.67 -13.27
CA GLU A 212 7.82 21.02 -13.77
C GLU A 212 7.72 21.05 -15.31
N GLU A 213 8.55 20.32 -16.05
CA GLU A 213 8.44 20.23 -17.52
C GLU A 213 7.08 19.66 -17.98
N VAL A 214 6.55 18.67 -17.24
CA VAL A 214 5.22 18.12 -17.48
C VAL A 214 4.15 19.18 -17.19
N VAL A 215 4.27 19.89 -16.08
CA VAL A 215 3.32 20.94 -15.68
C VAL A 215 3.31 22.09 -16.70
N GLU A 216 4.47 22.57 -17.14
CA GLU A 216 4.58 23.58 -18.19
C GLU A 216 3.95 23.11 -19.50
N ALA A 217 4.20 21.86 -19.91
CA ALA A 217 3.59 21.30 -21.11
C ALA A 217 2.05 21.26 -21.03
N ILE A 218 1.49 21.10 -19.83
CA ILE A 218 0.06 21.13 -19.58
C ILE A 218 -0.49 22.56 -19.59
N ILE A 219 0.22 23.50 -18.96
CA ILE A 219 -0.12 24.94 -18.94
C ILE A 219 -0.11 25.51 -20.37
N ASP A 220 0.88 25.14 -21.20
CA ASP A 220 0.98 25.56 -22.61
C ASP A 220 -0.27 25.17 -23.43
N ILE A 221 -0.98 24.11 -23.03
CA ILE A 221 -2.24 23.68 -23.65
C ILE A 221 -3.43 24.53 -23.17
N GLY A 222 -3.40 25.02 -21.93
CA GLY A 222 -4.39 25.94 -21.33
C GLY A 222 -5.81 25.39 -21.16
N ARG A 223 -6.04 24.09 -21.36
CA ARG A 223 -7.38 23.46 -21.31
C ARG A 223 -7.49 22.31 -20.33
N VAL A 224 -6.36 21.86 -19.80
CA VAL A 224 -6.26 20.74 -18.87
C VAL A 224 -6.13 21.31 -17.48
N GLN A 225 -6.95 20.82 -16.55
CA GLN A 225 -7.07 21.39 -15.21
C GLN A 225 -6.46 20.50 -14.14
N TYR A 226 -6.19 19.24 -14.48
CA TYR A 226 -5.71 18.26 -13.53
C TYR A 226 -4.63 17.36 -14.13
N LEU A 227 -3.68 17.01 -13.29
CA LEU A 227 -2.63 16.04 -13.55
C LEU A 227 -2.71 14.95 -12.50
N ILE A 228 -2.68 13.70 -12.95
CA ILE A 228 -2.50 12.54 -12.09
C ILE A 228 -1.12 11.98 -12.35
N THR A 229 -0.33 11.81 -11.29
CA THR A 229 0.98 11.15 -11.34
C THR A 229 0.99 9.95 -10.40
N GLY A 230 1.78 8.93 -10.71
CA GLY A 230 1.82 7.74 -9.86
C GLY A 230 2.51 6.54 -10.46
N THR A 231 2.52 5.45 -9.71
CA THR A 231 3.11 4.18 -10.13
C THR A 231 2.20 3.00 -9.78
N MET A 232 2.23 1.96 -10.62
CA MET A 232 1.61 0.67 -10.34
C MET A 232 2.70 -0.41 -10.35
N ASP A 233 3.12 -0.85 -9.17
CA ASP A 233 4.23 -1.79 -9.01
C ASP A 233 3.71 -3.21 -8.87
N THR A 234 4.01 -4.02 -9.87
CA THR A 234 3.58 -5.42 -9.94
C THR A 234 4.65 -6.33 -9.36
N SER A 235 4.25 -7.20 -8.44
CA SER A 235 5.11 -8.23 -7.86
C SER A 235 5.43 -9.32 -8.88
N ALA A 236 6.44 -10.14 -8.58
CA ALA A 236 6.60 -11.42 -9.27
C ALA A 236 5.33 -12.29 -9.05
N PRO A 237 4.85 -13.00 -10.10
CA PRO A 237 3.79 -13.98 -9.95
C PRO A 237 4.20 -15.10 -8.99
N ARG A 238 3.27 -15.57 -8.17
CA ARG A 238 3.46 -16.69 -7.25
C ARG A 238 2.24 -17.60 -7.22
N ASP A 239 2.44 -18.85 -6.82
CA ASP A 239 1.33 -19.76 -6.55
C ASP A 239 0.67 -19.40 -5.21
N ASP A 240 -0.65 -19.28 -5.23
CA ASP A 240 -1.43 -19.09 -4.02
C ASP A 240 -1.60 -20.43 -3.30
N PRO A 241 -1.16 -20.56 -2.03
CA PRO A 241 -1.12 -21.85 -1.35
C PRO A 241 -2.51 -22.41 -1.04
N ASP A 242 -3.54 -21.56 -0.98
CA ASP A 242 -4.90 -21.94 -0.63
C ASP A 242 -5.71 -22.39 -1.85
N THR A 243 -5.53 -21.71 -3.00
CA THR A 243 -6.33 -21.95 -4.21
C THR A 243 -5.58 -22.70 -5.32
N GLY A 244 -4.25 -22.72 -5.30
CA GLY A 244 -3.43 -23.25 -6.38
C GLY A 244 -3.41 -22.38 -7.66
N LEU A 245 -4.07 -21.21 -7.63
CA LEU A 245 -4.06 -20.24 -8.73
C LEU A 245 -2.79 -19.39 -8.71
N LYS A 246 -2.49 -18.74 -9.84
CA LYS A 246 -1.46 -17.70 -9.89
C LYS A 246 -1.98 -16.44 -9.20
N LYS A 247 -1.13 -15.86 -8.36
CA LYS A 247 -1.35 -14.63 -7.62
C LYS A 247 -0.33 -13.59 -8.00
N VAL A 248 -0.81 -12.38 -8.25
CA VAL A 248 0.02 -11.20 -8.50
C VAL A 248 -0.46 -10.09 -7.59
N ASP A 249 0.49 -9.43 -6.94
CA ASP A 249 0.25 -8.31 -6.04
C ASP A 249 0.62 -7.00 -6.77
N VAL A 250 -0.27 -6.01 -6.75
CA VAL A 250 -0.02 -4.68 -7.32
C VAL A 250 -0.09 -3.64 -6.21
N TYR A 251 0.97 -2.84 -6.11
CA TYR A 251 1.04 -1.67 -5.24
C TYR A 251 0.80 -0.41 -6.08
N ILE A 252 -0.22 0.35 -5.75
CA ILE A 252 -0.55 1.58 -6.47
C ILE A 252 -0.32 2.81 -5.59
N THR A 253 0.32 3.82 -6.16
CA THR A 253 0.42 5.17 -5.60
C THR A 253 -0.10 6.15 -6.63
N MET A 254 -0.90 7.12 -6.22
CA MET A 254 -1.42 8.15 -7.12
C MET A 254 -1.48 9.49 -6.42
N GLU A 255 -1.22 10.55 -7.14
CA GLU A 255 -1.38 11.93 -6.70
C GLU A 255 -2.24 12.65 -7.74
N LEU A 256 -3.23 13.41 -7.29
CA LEU A 256 -3.99 14.34 -8.12
C LEU A 256 -3.57 15.75 -7.76
N SER A 257 -3.16 16.47 -8.80
CA SER A 257 -2.80 17.88 -8.72
C SER A 257 -3.74 18.70 -9.60
N ARG A 258 -4.21 19.83 -9.08
CA ARG A 258 -4.87 20.87 -9.84
C ARG A 258 -3.79 21.75 -10.48
N ILE A 259 -3.95 22.04 -11.76
CA ILE A 259 -3.04 22.90 -12.51
C ILE A 259 -3.56 24.33 -12.48
N ASP A 260 -2.70 25.24 -12.07
CA ASP A 260 -2.90 26.68 -12.10
C ASP A 260 -1.86 27.31 -13.03
N ASP A 261 -2.30 28.22 -13.90
CA ASP A 261 -1.45 28.84 -14.92
C ASP A 261 -0.30 29.68 -14.32
N PHE A 262 -0.43 30.11 -13.06
CA PHE A 262 0.55 30.97 -12.40
C PHE A 262 1.35 30.26 -11.31
N PHE A 263 0.70 29.38 -10.53
CA PHE A 263 1.30 28.68 -9.40
C PHE A 263 1.75 27.24 -9.72
N GLY A 264 1.50 26.75 -10.93
CA GLY A 264 1.88 25.39 -11.33
C GLY A 264 0.92 24.34 -10.78
N ALA A 265 1.46 23.21 -10.32
CA ALA A 265 0.66 22.10 -9.83
C ALA A 265 0.45 22.15 -8.30
N GLU A 266 -0.81 22.28 -7.88
CA GLU A 266 -1.23 22.19 -6.48
C GLU A 266 -1.77 20.79 -6.18
N LYS A 267 -1.17 20.10 -5.20
CA LYS A 267 -1.62 18.77 -4.77
C LYS A 267 -2.94 18.86 -4.02
N ILE A 268 -3.98 18.21 -4.52
CA ILE A 268 -5.34 18.24 -3.93
C ILE A 268 -5.80 16.89 -3.40
N ALA A 269 -5.23 15.78 -3.88
CA ALA A 269 -5.42 14.47 -3.29
C ALA A 269 -4.19 13.59 -3.50
N LEU A 270 -3.94 12.71 -2.54
CA LEU A 270 -2.91 11.67 -2.62
C LEU A 270 -3.61 10.33 -2.38
N VAL A 271 -3.05 9.24 -2.88
CA VAL A 271 -3.39 7.86 -2.54
C VAL A 271 -2.07 7.21 -2.17
N GLY A 272 -2.00 6.70 -0.93
CA GLY A 272 -0.82 6.02 -0.42
C GLY A 272 -0.58 4.70 -1.15
N PRO A 273 0.49 3.96 -0.81
CA PRO A 273 0.73 2.65 -1.39
C PRO A 273 -0.39 1.69 -0.97
N GLU A 274 -1.35 1.49 -1.86
CA GLU A 274 -2.45 0.55 -1.69
C GLU A 274 -2.10 -0.77 -2.37
N LEU A 275 -2.31 -1.87 -1.66
CA LEU A 275 -2.01 -3.21 -2.13
C LEU A 275 -3.30 -3.92 -2.56
N ARG A 276 -3.35 -4.40 -3.80
CA ARG A 276 -4.42 -5.29 -4.28
C ARG A 276 -3.82 -6.51 -4.97
N SER A 277 -4.48 -7.65 -4.80
CA SER A 277 -4.04 -8.93 -5.34
C SER A 277 -5.04 -9.44 -6.38
N GLY A 278 -4.54 -9.90 -7.51
CA GLY A 278 -5.31 -10.62 -8.52
C GLY A 278 -5.01 -12.12 -8.47
N LEU A 279 -6.03 -12.94 -8.74
CA LEU A 279 -5.95 -14.39 -8.83
C LEU A 279 -6.47 -14.86 -10.19
N HIS A 280 -5.73 -15.75 -10.84
CA HIS A 280 -6.15 -16.37 -12.11
C HIS A 280 -5.41 -17.67 -12.37
N GLU A 281 -5.90 -18.50 -13.29
CA GLU A 281 -5.22 -19.72 -13.75
C GLU A 281 -3.87 -19.45 -14.43
N THR A 282 -3.62 -18.21 -14.87
CA THR A 282 -2.45 -17.80 -15.65
C THR A 282 -1.83 -16.56 -15.03
N GLU A 283 -0.51 -16.41 -15.11
CA GLU A 283 0.21 -15.25 -14.56
C GLU A 283 -0.29 -13.93 -15.17
N SER A 284 -0.47 -13.86 -16.49
CA SER A 284 -0.97 -12.66 -17.17
C SER A 284 -2.41 -12.30 -16.76
N GLY A 285 -3.29 -13.29 -16.64
CA GLY A 285 -4.65 -13.06 -16.14
C GLY A 285 -4.68 -12.55 -14.70
N ALA A 286 -3.78 -13.04 -13.84
CA ALA A 286 -3.66 -12.61 -12.46
C ALA A 286 -3.14 -11.16 -12.37
N GLU A 287 -2.17 -10.81 -13.21
CA GLU A 287 -1.65 -9.44 -13.35
C GLU A 287 -2.74 -8.47 -13.82
N ILE A 288 -3.49 -8.78 -14.88
CA ILE A 288 -4.59 -7.95 -15.38
C ILE A 288 -5.64 -7.73 -14.29
N ALA A 289 -6.04 -8.80 -13.58
CA ALA A 289 -7.01 -8.70 -12.50
C ALA A 289 -6.50 -7.82 -11.34
N ALA A 290 -5.23 -7.95 -10.97
CA ALA A 290 -4.61 -7.15 -9.93
C ALA A 290 -4.55 -5.66 -10.31
N LEU A 291 -4.14 -5.35 -11.55
CA LEU A 291 -4.09 -3.99 -12.08
C LEU A 291 -5.48 -3.34 -12.08
N GLN A 292 -6.52 -4.06 -12.53
CA GLN A 292 -7.90 -3.56 -12.51
C GLN A 292 -8.41 -3.28 -11.09
N LEU A 293 -8.16 -4.19 -10.15
CA LEU A 293 -8.56 -4.00 -8.75
C LEU A 293 -7.84 -2.82 -8.11
N ALA A 294 -6.53 -2.71 -8.32
CA ALA A 294 -5.72 -1.60 -7.81
C ALA A 294 -6.18 -0.25 -8.38
N ALA A 295 -6.37 -0.15 -9.70
CA ALA A 295 -6.84 1.07 -10.36
C ALA A 295 -8.21 1.53 -9.83
N ASN A 296 -9.17 0.60 -9.77
CA ASN A 296 -10.53 0.89 -9.31
C ASN A 296 -10.53 1.43 -7.87
N ASP A 297 -9.88 0.71 -6.97
CA ASP A 297 -9.85 1.04 -5.55
C ASP A 297 -9.12 2.37 -5.29
N ALA A 298 -8.00 2.59 -5.97
CA ALA A 298 -7.25 3.82 -5.83
C ALA A 298 -8.02 5.03 -6.40
N THR A 299 -8.74 4.87 -7.52
CA THR A 299 -9.62 5.92 -8.05
C THR A 299 -10.75 6.22 -7.06
N ASP A 300 -11.39 5.21 -6.48
CA ASP A 300 -12.46 5.39 -5.50
C ASP A 300 -11.95 6.12 -4.25
N ILE A 301 -10.77 5.75 -3.72
CA ILE A 301 -10.12 6.44 -2.60
C ILE A 301 -9.83 7.91 -2.96
N LEU A 302 -9.29 8.16 -4.15
CA LEU A 302 -8.95 9.49 -4.62
C LEU A 302 -10.20 10.38 -4.70
N LEU A 303 -11.28 9.88 -5.29
CA LEU A 303 -12.55 10.62 -5.39
C LEU A 303 -13.16 10.89 -4.01
N ASN A 304 -13.11 9.92 -3.10
CA ASN A 304 -13.61 10.09 -1.74
C ASN A 304 -12.83 11.16 -0.95
N ARG A 305 -11.52 11.32 -1.21
CA ARG A 305 -10.71 12.40 -0.60
C ARG A 305 -11.07 13.79 -1.11
N LEU A 306 -11.61 13.89 -2.33
CA LEU A 306 -12.05 15.16 -2.90
C LEU A 306 -13.47 15.54 -2.49
N SER A 307 -14.31 14.55 -2.15
CA SER A 307 -15.68 14.80 -1.72
C SER A 307 -15.81 15.49 -0.35
N ASN A 308 -14.70 15.73 0.35
CA ASN A 308 -14.63 16.37 1.67
C ASN A 308 -13.58 17.52 1.68
#